data_AF-A0A2V4EQT4-F1
#
_entry.id   AF-A0A2V4EQT4-F1
#
_cell.length_a   1.000
_cell.length_b   1.000
_cell.length_c   1.000
_cell.angle_alpha   90.00
_cell.angle_beta   90.00
_cell.angle_gamma   90.00
#
_symmetry.space_group_name_H-M   'P 1'
#
loop_
_entity.id
_entity.type
_entity.pdbx_description
1 polymer ?
#
loop_
_entity_poly.entity_id
_entity_poly.type
_entity_poly.pdbx_seq_one_letter_code
_entity_poly.pdbx_strand_id
1 'polypeptide(L)'
;MGTGGVSTQTGTVVYSPNVSQQKQMRHIQGTVLANKSYLNSLDDAQNVLDAYNSGNHRLISENAKQSTVVIEVKGITGRYINTGNPNGLPDVNKPTNIFMIQSSGSPKILPVNPNKGRQ
;
A
#
# COMPACT_ATOMS: atom_id res chain seq x y z
N MET A 1 -18.21 6.49 -31.28
CA MET A 1 -17.47 5.44 -30.56
C MET A 1 -16.23 6.10 -29.96
N GLY A 2 -16.29 6.52 -28.70
CA GLY A 2 -15.15 7.15 -28.02
C GLY A 2 -14.34 6.10 -27.28
N THR A 3 -13.08 5.91 -27.66
CA THR A 3 -12.13 5.05 -26.97
C THR A 3 -11.82 5.67 -25.61
N GLY A 4 -12.43 5.14 -24.56
CA GLY A 4 -12.08 5.45 -23.17
C GLY A 4 -10.68 4.92 -22.88
N GLY A 5 -9.67 5.72 -23.18
CA GLY A 5 -8.31 5.50 -22.71
C GLY A 5 -8.33 5.60 -21.19
N VAL A 6 -8.16 4.48 -20.51
CA VAL A 6 -7.85 4.48 -19.07
C VAL A 6 -6.52 5.22 -18.95
N SER A 7 -6.55 6.49 -18.54
CA SER A 7 -5.33 7.18 -18.20
C SER A 7 -4.76 6.45 -16.98
N THR A 8 -3.65 5.75 -17.17
CA THR A 8 -2.80 5.32 -16.07
C THR A 8 -2.19 6.60 -15.49
N GLN A 9 -2.95 7.31 -14.66
CA GLN A 9 -2.42 8.43 -13.89
C GLN A 9 -1.28 7.90 -13.03
N THR A 10 -0.06 8.26 -13.41
CA THR A 10 1.11 8.14 -12.54
C THR A 10 0.93 9.14 -11.40
N GLY A 11 1.11 8.70 -10.16
CA GLY A 11 1.08 9.62 -9.02
C GLY A 11 2.18 10.68 -9.11
N THR A 12 2.04 11.80 -8.40
CA THR A 12 2.99 12.92 -8.47
C THR A 12 4.06 12.90 -7.38
N VAL A 13 3.88 12.07 -6.35
CA VAL A 13 4.85 11.95 -5.25
C VAL A 13 6.07 11.14 -5.67
N VAL A 14 7.25 11.75 -5.62
CA VAL A 14 8.50 11.02 -5.84
C VAL A 14 8.99 10.44 -4.51
N TYR A 15 9.26 9.13 -4.51
CA TYR A 15 9.85 8.41 -3.38
C TYR A 15 11.32 8.10 -3.66
N SER A 16 12.14 7.97 -2.61
CA SER A 16 13.44 7.30 -2.72
C SER A 16 13.26 5.89 -3.29
N PRO A 17 14.24 5.35 -4.03
CA PRO A 17 14.05 4.12 -4.80
C PRO A 17 13.90 2.86 -3.93
N ASN A 18 14.39 2.90 -2.69
CA ASN A 18 14.40 1.74 -1.80
C ASN A 18 13.49 1.94 -0.60
N VAL A 19 12.77 0.89 -0.20
CA VAL A 19 12.06 0.88 1.09
C VAL A 19 13.05 1.03 2.24
N SER A 20 12.68 1.80 3.25
CA SER A 20 13.46 1.90 4.48
C SER A 20 13.31 0.60 5.27
N GLN A 21 14.32 -0.26 5.24
CA GLN A 21 14.31 -1.55 5.95
C GLN A 21 13.93 -1.37 7.43
N GLN A 22 14.56 -0.43 8.14
CA GLN A 22 14.27 -0.15 9.55
C GLN A 22 12.79 0.18 9.81
N LYS A 23 12.15 0.97 8.94
CA LYS A 23 10.72 1.31 9.07
C LYS A 23 9.84 0.15 8.63
N GLN A 24 10.22 -0.52 7.55
CA GLN A 24 9.44 -1.57 6.91
C GLN A 24 9.33 -2.82 7.77
N MET A 25 10.36 -3.18 8.54
CA MET A 25 10.33 -4.34 9.45
C MET A 25 9.16 -4.33 10.44
N ARG A 26 8.54 -3.17 10.73
CA ARG A 26 7.34 -3.08 11.58
C ARG A 26 6.06 -3.59 10.90
N HIS A 27 6.15 -3.92 9.61
CA HIS A 27 5.05 -4.28 8.73
C HIS A 27 5.38 -5.54 7.91
N ILE A 28 6.31 -6.37 8.38
CA ILE A 28 6.64 -7.67 7.77
C ILE A 28 6.16 -8.81 8.66
N GLN A 29 5.66 -9.88 8.03
CA GLN A 29 5.25 -11.09 8.71
C GLN A 29 6.40 -11.65 9.57
N GLY A 30 6.09 -12.06 10.80
CA GLY A 30 7.08 -12.57 11.76
C GLY A 30 7.78 -11.49 12.60
N THR A 31 7.69 -10.20 12.23
CA THR A 31 8.27 -9.08 13.00
C THR A 31 7.27 -8.00 13.39
N VAL A 32 6.14 -7.96 12.69
CA VAL A 32 5.00 -7.10 13.00
C VAL A 32 4.40 -7.41 14.38
N LEU A 33 4.00 -6.38 15.11
CA LEU A 33 3.24 -6.55 16.36
C LEU A 33 1.88 -7.21 16.08
N ALA A 34 1.34 -7.90 17.09
CA ALA A 34 0.02 -8.51 17.01
C ALA A 34 -1.04 -7.51 16.52
N ASN A 35 -1.95 -7.99 15.70
CA ASN A 35 -3.08 -7.24 15.15
C ASN A 35 -2.74 -6.04 14.25
N LYS A 36 -1.52 -5.96 13.70
CA LYS A 36 -1.16 -4.96 12.69
C LYS A 36 -1.07 -5.58 11.30
N SER A 37 -1.43 -4.80 10.28
CA SER A 37 -1.29 -5.20 8.87
C SER A 37 0.17 -5.43 8.49
N TYR A 38 0.42 -6.40 7.59
CA TYR A 38 1.77 -6.77 7.15
C TYR A 38 1.84 -7.25 5.69
N LEU A 39 3.03 -7.14 5.10
CA LEU A 39 3.44 -7.87 3.90
C LEU A 39 4.20 -9.15 4.31
N ASN A 40 4.34 -10.11 3.39
CA ASN A 40 5.00 -11.38 3.71
C ASN A 40 6.53 -11.22 3.82
N SER A 41 7.11 -10.28 3.08
CA SER A 41 8.55 -10.06 3.02
C SER A 41 8.94 -8.60 2.74
N LEU A 42 10.21 -8.26 2.97
CA LEU A 42 10.77 -6.98 2.52
C LEU A 42 10.75 -6.86 0.99
N ASP A 43 10.97 -7.97 0.28
CA ASP A 43 10.94 -8.01 -1.19
C ASP A 43 9.55 -7.68 -1.73
N ASP A 44 8.48 -8.18 -1.10
CA ASP A 44 7.10 -7.80 -1.46
C ASP A 44 6.89 -6.28 -1.29
N ALA A 45 7.46 -5.68 -0.25
CA ALA A 45 7.37 -4.23 -0.04
C ALA A 45 8.15 -3.47 -1.12
N GLN A 46 9.35 -3.92 -1.48
CA GLN A 46 10.13 -3.31 -2.56
C GLN A 46 9.39 -3.43 -3.91
N ASN A 47 8.82 -4.59 -4.21
CA ASN A 47 8.04 -4.82 -5.43
C ASN A 47 6.83 -3.88 -5.55
N VAL A 48 6.17 -3.53 -4.44
CA VAL A 48 5.09 -2.52 -4.44
C VAL A 48 5.62 -1.13 -4.78
N LEU A 49 6.77 -0.74 -4.23
CA LEU A 49 7.41 0.54 -4.52
C LEU A 49 7.86 0.60 -5.99
N ASP A 50 8.42 -0.48 -6.52
CA ASP A 50 8.85 -0.58 -7.91
C ASP A 50 7.65 -0.54 -8.87
N ALA A 51 6.53 -1.17 -8.52
CA ALA A 51 5.28 -1.06 -9.26
C ALA A 51 4.75 0.38 -9.32
N TYR A 52 4.92 1.16 -8.24
CA TYR A 52 4.63 2.58 -8.25
C TYR A 52 5.55 3.35 -9.19
N ASN A 53 6.86 3.20 -9.02
CA ASN A 53 7.88 3.92 -9.78
C ASN A 53 7.86 3.61 -11.28
N SER A 54 7.47 2.39 -11.66
CA SER A 54 7.34 1.95 -13.06
C SER A 54 5.98 2.26 -13.69
N GLY A 55 5.00 2.72 -12.92
CA GLY A 55 3.63 2.92 -13.40
C GLY A 55 2.80 1.62 -13.52
N ASN A 56 3.33 0.46 -13.10
CA ASN A 56 2.63 -0.82 -13.11
C ASN A 56 1.67 -0.99 -11.92
N HIS A 57 0.74 -0.06 -11.77
CA HIS A 57 -0.23 -0.04 -10.68
C HIS A 57 -1.53 0.67 -11.09
N ARG A 58 -2.59 0.50 -10.29
CA ARG A 58 -3.77 1.36 -10.36
C ARG A 58 -3.71 2.37 -9.22
N LEU A 59 -3.66 3.66 -9.54
CA LEU A 59 -3.74 4.72 -8.55
C LEU A 59 -5.16 4.79 -7.96
N ILE A 60 -5.26 4.87 -6.63
CA ILE A 60 -6.55 5.00 -5.91
C ILE A 60 -6.71 6.40 -5.34
N SER A 61 -5.69 6.91 -4.66
CA SER A 61 -5.73 8.24 -4.05
C SER A 61 -4.31 8.72 -3.76
N GLU A 62 -4.12 10.03 -3.75
CA GLU A 62 -2.85 10.65 -3.41
C GLU A 62 -3.06 11.85 -2.48
N ASN A 63 -2.12 12.04 -1.56
CA ASN A 63 -1.97 13.27 -0.80
C ASN A 63 -0.48 13.68 -0.83
N ALA A 64 -0.14 14.54 -1.78
CA ALA A 64 1.23 15.00 -1.99
C ALA A 64 1.79 15.77 -0.78
N LYS A 65 0.95 16.54 -0.07
CA LYS A 65 1.34 17.29 1.15
C LYS A 65 1.82 16.38 2.28
N GLN A 66 1.29 15.16 2.35
CA GLN A 66 1.67 14.15 3.35
C GLN A 66 2.62 13.09 2.79
N SER A 67 3.01 13.20 1.51
CA SER A 67 3.80 12.20 0.80
C SER A 67 3.20 10.79 0.95
N THR A 68 1.88 10.68 0.75
CA THR A 68 1.17 9.39 0.80
C THR A 68 0.45 9.10 -0.51
N VAL A 69 0.59 7.88 -1.00
CA VAL A 69 -0.11 7.37 -2.18
C VAL A 69 -0.76 6.04 -1.83
N VAL A 70 -1.99 5.82 -2.26
CA VAL A 70 -2.66 4.52 -2.20
C VAL A 70 -2.78 3.97 -3.60
N ILE A 71 -2.29 2.75 -3.79
CA ILE A 71 -2.29 2.05 -5.07
C ILE A 71 -2.78 0.63 -4.91
N GLU A 72 -3.27 0.06 -6.00
CA GLU A 72 -3.48 -1.37 -6.15
C GLU A 72 -2.40 -1.95 -7.05
N VAL A 73 -1.77 -3.05 -6.62
CA VAL A 73 -0.73 -3.76 -7.38
C VAL A 73 -1.16 -5.20 -7.56
N LYS A 74 -1.32 -5.64 -8.81
CA LYS A 74 -1.69 -7.04 -9.11
C LYS A 74 -0.50 -7.96 -8.83
N GLY A 75 -0.78 -9.16 -8.32
CA GLY A 75 0.24 -10.20 -8.08
C GLY A 75 0.96 -10.11 -6.72
N ILE A 76 0.78 -9.04 -5.96
CA ILE A 76 1.32 -8.90 -4.60
C ILE A 76 0.16 -8.94 -3.60
N THR A 77 0.29 -9.78 -2.57
CA THR A 77 -0.75 -9.93 -1.52
C THR A 77 -0.16 -9.63 -0.16
N GLY A 78 -0.71 -8.64 0.54
CA GLY A 78 -0.50 -8.41 1.97
C GLY A 78 -1.72 -8.81 2.80
N ARG A 79 -1.60 -8.64 4.12
CA ARG A 79 -2.69 -8.86 5.08
C ARG A 79 -3.13 -7.54 5.68
N TYR A 80 -4.39 -7.17 5.45
CA TYR A 80 -5.05 -6.07 6.15
C TYR A 80 -5.66 -6.59 7.44
N ILE A 81 -5.20 -6.04 8.57
CA ILE A 81 -5.74 -6.33 9.89
C ILE A 81 -6.22 -5.04 10.54
N ASN A 82 -7.45 -5.06 11.03
CA ASN A 82 -8.04 -3.99 11.83
C ASN A 82 -8.89 -4.62 12.93
N THR A 83 -8.36 -4.67 14.15
CA THR A 83 -9.05 -5.22 15.32
C THR A 83 -9.29 -4.16 16.37
N GLY A 84 -10.31 -4.33 17.21
CA GLY A 84 -10.58 -3.42 18.33
C GLY A 84 -11.02 -2.04 17.85
N ASN A 85 -11.83 -2.00 16.79
CA ASN A 85 -12.32 -0.75 16.22
C ASN A 85 -13.14 0.02 17.28
N PRO A 86 -12.78 1.27 17.64
CA PRO A 86 -13.45 2.03 18.70
C PRO A 86 -14.92 2.33 18.39
N ASN A 87 -15.33 2.22 17.12
CA ASN A 87 -16.72 2.44 16.69
C ASN A 87 -17.55 1.14 16.70
N GLY A 88 -17.03 0.05 17.28
CA GLY A 88 -17.74 -1.23 17.39
C GLY A 88 -17.86 -2.03 16.09
N LEU A 89 -17.11 -1.66 15.05
CA LEU A 89 -17.10 -2.43 13.80
C LEU A 89 -16.39 -3.78 14.01
N PRO A 90 -16.83 -4.84 13.30
CA PRO A 90 -16.20 -6.15 13.41
C PRO A 90 -14.71 -6.11 13.10
N ASP A 91 -13.96 -6.97 13.79
CA ASP A 91 -12.56 -7.21 13.47
C ASP A 91 -12.42 -7.70 12.02
N VAL A 92 -11.43 -7.14 11.33
CA VAL A 92 -11.14 -7.47 9.92
C VAL A 92 -9.76 -8.09 9.84
N ASN A 93 -9.68 -9.26 9.19
CA ASN A 93 -8.42 -9.90 8.83
C ASN A 93 -8.55 -10.49 7.42
N LYS A 94 -8.14 -9.72 6.40
CA LYS A 94 -8.38 -10.04 4.98
C LYS A 94 -7.12 -9.88 4.14
N PRO A 95 -6.91 -10.73 3.12
CA PRO A 95 -5.88 -10.45 2.12
C PRO A 95 -6.22 -9.14 1.39
N THR A 96 -5.18 -8.43 0.94
CA THR A 96 -5.32 -7.19 0.18
C THR A 96 -4.16 -7.05 -0.81
N ASN A 97 -4.47 -6.51 -1.98
CA ASN A 97 -3.50 -6.07 -2.98
C ASN A 97 -3.45 -4.53 -3.08
N ILE A 98 -4.01 -3.85 -2.06
CA ILE A 98 -4.06 -2.41 -1.95
C ILE A 98 -3.09 -1.96 -0.86
N PHE A 99 -2.21 -1.05 -1.24
CA PHE A 99 -1.09 -0.62 -0.43
C PHE A 99 -1.05 0.90 -0.33
N MET A 100 -0.63 1.40 0.83
CA MET A 100 -0.26 2.79 1.00
C MET A 100 1.26 2.92 1.08
N ILE A 101 1.83 3.78 0.22
CA ILE A 101 3.21 4.22 0.28
C ILE A 101 3.25 5.49 1.12
N GLN A 102 4.19 5.57 2.07
CA GLN A 102 4.36 6.73 2.94
C GLN A 102 5.84 7.12 3.05
N SER A 103 6.10 8.40 3.41
CA SER A 103 7.44 8.95 3.69
C SER A 103 8.38 8.96 2.47
N SER A 104 8.28 9.99 1.63
CA SER A 104 9.06 10.14 0.38
C SER A 104 10.56 9.83 0.52
N GLY A 105 11.27 10.41 1.50
CA GLY A 105 12.71 10.20 1.68
C GLY A 105 13.12 8.89 2.39
N SER A 106 12.16 8.13 2.93
CA SER A 106 12.43 6.84 3.59
C SER A 106 11.17 5.99 3.53
N PRO A 107 10.85 5.46 2.34
CA PRO A 107 9.56 4.87 2.03
C PRO A 107 9.23 3.68 2.93
N LYS A 108 7.94 3.52 3.23
CA LYS A 108 7.40 2.30 3.81
C LYS A 108 6.04 1.99 3.20
N ILE A 109 5.69 0.71 3.18
CA ILE A 109 4.51 0.15 2.54
C ILE A 109 3.61 -0.46 3.60
N LEU A 110 2.32 -0.13 3.53
CA LEU A 110 1.28 -0.60 4.44
C LEU A 110 0.15 -1.26 3.66
N PRO A 111 -0.24 -2.50 3.97
CA PRO A 111 -1.48 -3.06 3.46
C PRO A 111 -2.68 -2.30 4.05
N VAL A 112 -3.63 -1.92 3.18
CA VAL A 112 -4.84 -1.20 3.58
C VAL A 112 -6.11 -1.96 3.18
N ASN A 113 -7.26 -1.45 3.63
CA ASN A 113 -8.55 -2.08 3.42
C ASN A 113 -8.78 -2.47 1.94
N PRO A 114 -9.09 -3.74 1.63
CA PRO A 114 -9.26 -4.23 0.25
C PRO A 114 -10.44 -3.61 -0.51
N ASN A 115 -11.32 -2.89 0.18
CA ASN A 115 -12.44 -2.15 -0.43
C ASN A 115 -12.09 -0.68 -0.72
N LYS A 116 -10.87 -0.22 -0.39
CA LYS A 116 -10.49 1.18 -0.59
C LYS A 116 -10.46 1.52 -2.08
N GLY A 117 -11.18 2.58 -2.47
CA GLY A 117 -11.28 2.99 -3.87
C GLY A 117 -12.22 2.15 -4.72
N ARG A 118 -13.04 1.27 -4.10
CA ARG A 118 -14.25 0.72 -4.72
C ARG A 118 -15.42 1.60 -4.27
N GLN A 119 -16.08 2.25 -5.22
CA GLN A 119 -17.37 2.92 -5.02
C GLN A 119 -18.49 1.89 -5.16
#